data_AF-A0A2D0KKC1-F1
#
_entry.id   AF-A0A2D0KKC1-F1
#
_cell.length_a   1.000
_cell.length_b   1.000
_cell.length_c   1.000
_cell.angle_alpha   90.00
_cell.angle_beta   90.00
_cell.angle_gamma   90.00
#
_symmetry.space_group_name_H-M   'P 1'
#
loop_
_entity.id
_entity.type
_entity.pdbx_description
1 polymer ?
#
loop_
_entity_poly.entity_id
_entity_poly.type
_entity_poly.pdbx_seq_one_letter_code
_entity_poly.pdbx_strand_id
1 'polypeptide(L)'
;MLEGDKDLILSDNDLNLSVKNGADIIIGQKFYLDIGIPKGKISQSLNIEIKDSKGFESIKIIKKINTQQNSKSYNMVISCTVKGSGSITAGEEIHFTLTGIDKVIKYYARDLVKSSIQLKKNKSICATPNNNDIDDNEEHYISYDTILFDANGQLLKNTPINIYSEINEDIERNIIITSKPDGVGQKHQIIKPTKYEGKTQIIINSDKDGKVNFRVYPVMDTPAIMDLISQVEGVAEYHSGRIYMISVIPPSNEDSLNPPDIPELEGDSLEGDGRQFFEAEIDSYPNASRTDNILFFNKKKKDGSFDPEGLIFPVQKISDVLGVWIQKIIIIHF
;
A
#
# COMPACT_ATOMS: atom_id res chain seq x y z
N MET A 1 20.06 37.36 34.37
CA MET A 1 20.19 37.23 32.90
C MET A 1 19.50 35.92 32.54
N LEU A 2 18.39 35.99 31.81
CA LEU A 2 17.74 34.82 31.24
C LEU A 2 18.63 34.34 30.10
N GLU A 3 19.22 33.15 30.21
CA GLU A 3 19.77 32.46 29.05
C GLU A 3 18.60 32.27 28.07
N GLY A 4 18.61 33.01 26.97
CA GLY A 4 17.63 32.81 25.91
C GLY A 4 17.75 31.38 25.40
N ASP A 5 16.61 30.72 25.21
CA ASP A 5 16.49 29.43 24.53
C ASP A 5 17.28 29.52 23.22
N LYS A 6 18.49 28.96 23.22
CA LYS A 6 19.28 28.84 22.00
C LYS A 6 18.72 27.65 21.25
N ASP A 7 18.11 27.93 20.11
CA ASP A 7 17.70 26.92 19.16
C ASP A 7 18.90 26.04 18.78
N LEU A 8 18.66 24.73 18.66
CA LEU A 8 19.71 23.75 18.46
C LEU A 8 19.88 23.47 16.97
N ILE A 9 20.96 23.96 16.36
CA ILE A 9 21.17 23.82 14.92
C ILE A 9 21.45 22.35 14.53
N LEU A 10 20.53 21.73 13.79
CA LEU A 10 20.67 20.37 13.25
C LEU A 10 20.93 20.37 11.74
N SER A 11 21.85 19.51 11.27
CA SER A 11 22.07 19.30 9.83
C SER A 11 20.99 18.40 9.21
N ASP A 12 20.89 18.34 7.88
CA ASP A 12 19.93 17.43 7.20
C ASP A 12 20.17 15.96 7.57
N ASN A 13 21.42 15.57 7.84
CA ASN A 13 21.78 14.20 8.23
C ASN A 13 21.42 13.87 9.68
N ASP A 14 21.03 14.87 10.48
CA ASP A 14 20.65 14.67 11.88
C ASP A 14 19.15 14.37 12.05
N LEU A 15 18.36 14.45 10.97
CA LEU A 15 16.92 14.21 10.98
C LEU A 15 16.56 13.08 10.03
N ASN A 16 15.72 12.17 10.50
CA ASN A 16 15.08 11.19 9.64
C ASN A 16 13.70 11.70 9.23
N LEU A 17 13.54 12.06 7.96
CA LEU A 17 12.29 12.58 7.41
C LEU A 17 11.62 11.51 6.55
N SER A 18 10.35 11.23 6.82
CA SER A 18 9.52 10.35 5.96
C SER A 18 9.36 10.90 4.54
N VAL A 19 9.30 12.23 4.38
CA VAL A 19 9.34 12.91 3.09
C VAL A 19 10.63 13.71 3.01
N LYS A 20 11.51 13.38 2.06
CA LYS A 20 12.85 13.94 2.01
C LYS A 20 12.82 15.45 1.75
N ASN A 21 13.73 16.17 2.40
CA ASN A 21 13.98 17.58 2.10
C ASN A 21 14.35 17.73 0.60
N GLY A 22 13.73 18.70 -0.08
CA GLY A 22 13.87 18.91 -1.53
C GLY A 22 13.02 17.99 -2.41
N ALA A 23 12.07 17.23 -1.85
CA ALA A 23 11.08 16.46 -2.61
C ALA A 23 10.15 17.35 -3.43
N ASP A 24 9.60 16.77 -4.49
CA ASP A 24 8.49 17.35 -5.23
C ASP A 24 7.17 17.03 -4.51
N ILE A 25 6.35 18.04 -4.22
CA ILE A 25 5.05 17.91 -3.52
C ILE A 25 3.95 18.49 -4.38
N ILE A 26 2.81 17.80 -4.44
CA ILE A 26 1.73 18.17 -5.35
C ILE A 26 0.96 19.38 -4.82
N ILE A 27 0.64 20.32 -5.72
CA ILE A 27 -0.22 21.47 -5.42
C ILE A 27 -1.59 20.97 -4.94
N GLY A 28 -2.06 21.50 -3.81
CA GLY A 28 -3.29 21.06 -3.14
C GLY A 28 -3.20 19.76 -2.33
N GLN A 29 -2.02 19.12 -2.27
CA GLN A 29 -1.84 17.89 -1.50
C GLN A 29 -1.86 18.13 0.00
N LYS A 30 -2.54 17.23 0.72
CA LYS A 30 -2.30 16.99 2.14
C LYS A 30 -1.36 15.78 2.31
N PHE A 31 -0.34 15.94 3.14
CA PHE A 31 0.59 14.86 3.46
C PHE A 31 1.02 14.93 4.92
N TYR A 32 1.53 13.80 5.43
CA TYR A 32 2.07 13.69 6.78
C TYR A 32 3.59 13.59 6.71
N LEU A 33 4.26 14.33 7.60
CA LEU A 33 5.71 14.32 7.76
C LEU A 33 6.03 13.77 9.15
N ASP A 34 6.41 12.49 9.21
CA ASP A 34 7.13 11.94 10.35
C ASP A 34 8.56 12.45 10.38
N ILE A 35 8.96 12.93 11.54
CA ILE A 35 10.30 13.45 11.83
C ILE A 35 10.86 12.64 13.00
N GLY A 36 11.91 11.87 12.72
CA GLY A 36 12.70 11.15 13.71
C GLY A 36 13.94 11.95 14.10
N ILE A 37 14.11 12.24 15.39
CA ILE A 37 15.28 12.93 15.95
C ILE A 37 16.05 11.96 16.85
N PRO A 38 17.32 11.63 16.56
CA PRO A 38 18.13 10.75 17.39
C PRO A 38 18.31 11.27 18.82
N LYS A 39 18.28 10.37 19.82
CA LYS A 39 18.60 10.75 21.21
C LYS A 39 20.06 11.20 21.33
N GLY A 40 20.29 12.24 22.15
CA GLY A 40 21.60 12.87 22.32
C GLY A 40 21.84 14.10 21.45
N LYS A 41 20.92 14.39 20.51
CA LYS A 41 20.95 15.60 19.68
C LYS A 41 20.11 16.75 20.24
N ILE A 42 19.28 16.50 21.26
CA ILE A 42 18.33 17.49 21.80
C ILE A 42 18.22 17.43 23.33
N SER A 43 18.02 18.60 23.95
CA SER A 43 17.80 18.77 25.39
C SER A 43 16.43 18.24 25.81
N GLN A 44 16.27 17.87 27.09
CA GLN A 44 15.05 17.29 27.66
C GLN A 44 13.83 18.24 27.62
N SER A 45 14.04 19.55 27.38
CA SER A 45 13.02 20.61 27.39
C SER A 45 12.69 21.21 26.01
N LEU A 46 13.01 20.51 24.91
CA LEU A 46 12.85 21.05 23.56
C LEU A 46 11.36 21.28 23.20
N ASN A 47 11.00 22.54 22.94
CA ASN A 47 9.73 22.91 22.32
C ASN A 47 9.96 23.21 20.84
N ILE A 48 9.36 22.39 19.96
CA ILE A 48 9.43 22.60 18.51
C ILE A 48 8.14 23.27 18.04
N GLU A 49 8.29 24.39 17.34
CA GLU A 49 7.19 25.13 16.71
C GLU A 49 7.44 25.30 15.22
N ILE A 50 6.42 25.75 14.49
CA ILE A 50 6.48 25.99 13.04
C ILE A 50 6.42 27.49 12.79
N LYS A 51 7.38 28.03 12.04
CA LYS A 51 7.42 29.42 11.57
C LYS A 51 7.74 29.52 10.09
N ASP A 52 7.64 30.75 9.56
CA ASP A 52 8.07 31.12 8.21
C ASP A 52 7.52 30.19 7.12
N SER A 53 6.23 29.85 7.21
CA SER A 53 5.60 28.96 6.24
C SER A 53 5.29 29.69 4.94
N LYS A 54 5.80 29.15 3.82
CA LYS A 54 5.52 29.60 2.47
C LYS A 54 4.96 28.43 1.65
N GLY A 55 3.87 28.69 0.92
CA GLY A 55 3.25 27.73 0.01
C GLY A 55 2.34 26.69 0.66
N PHE A 56 2.15 26.75 1.98
CA PHE A 56 1.21 25.92 2.72
C PHE A 56 -0.05 26.70 3.08
N GLU A 57 -1.20 26.04 2.99
CA GLU A 57 -2.47 26.53 3.51
C GLU A 57 -2.56 26.28 5.02
N SER A 58 -2.09 25.12 5.47
CA SER A 58 -1.98 24.83 6.91
C SER A 58 -0.83 23.87 7.20
N ILE A 59 -0.23 24.03 8.38
CA ILE A 59 0.77 23.10 8.92
C ILE A 59 0.44 22.91 10.40
N LYS A 60 0.26 21.66 10.84
CA LYS A 60 -0.17 21.34 12.20
C LYS A 60 0.67 20.21 12.78
N ILE A 61 1.19 20.41 13.98
CA ILE A 61 1.80 19.33 14.76
C ILE A 61 0.67 18.46 15.31
N ILE A 62 0.51 17.26 14.75
CA ILE A 62 -0.52 16.30 15.18
C ILE A 62 -0.01 15.29 16.20
N LYS A 63 1.31 15.09 16.27
CA LYS A 63 1.97 14.32 17.32
C LYS A 63 3.22 15.05 17.79
N LYS A 64 3.19 15.53 19.03
CA LYS A 64 4.34 16.17 19.68
C LYS A 64 5.37 15.13 20.08
N ILE A 65 6.63 15.57 20.20
CA ILE A 65 7.70 14.76 20.78
C ILE A 65 7.32 14.39 22.22
N ASN A 66 7.45 13.11 22.56
CA ASN A 66 7.40 12.65 23.94
C ASN A 66 8.83 12.34 24.42
N THR A 67 9.40 13.24 25.23
CA THR A 67 10.77 13.09 25.74
C THR A 67 10.92 12.01 26.80
N GLN A 68 9.81 11.54 27.39
CA GLN A 68 9.77 10.52 28.44
C GLN A 68 9.81 9.08 27.90
N GLN A 69 9.64 8.88 26.59
CA GLN A 69 9.73 7.54 26.00
C GLN A 69 11.17 7.00 26.00
N ASN A 70 11.34 5.75 26.43
CA ASN A 70 12.63 5.05 26.38
C ASN A 70 12.93 4.48 24.98
N SER A 71 12.77 5.30 23.93
CA SER A 71 13.10 4.97 22.53
C SER A 71 14.53 5.36 22.17
N LYS A 72 15.06 4.93 21.02
CA LYS A 72 16.37 5.40 20.50
C LYS A 72 16.27 6.77 19.80
N SER A 73 15.07 7.16 19.39
CA SER A 73 14.77 8.43 18.72
C SER A 73 13.45 9.01 19.24
N TYR A 74 13.33 10.33 19.17
CA TYR A 74 12.08 11.06 19.38
C TYR A 74 11.35 11.19 18.06
N ASN A 75 10.03 10.97 18.06
CA ASN A 75 9.23 11.03 16.84
C ASN A 75 8.18 12.14 16.97
N MET A 76 8.12 12.99 15.95
CA MET A 76 7.13 14.03 15.77
C MET A 76 6.36 13.77 14.47
N VAL A 77 5.09 14.16 14.41
CA VAL A 77 4.32 14.09 13.16
C VAL A 77 3.65 15.42 12.90
N ILE A 78 3.82 15.90 11.68
CA ILE A 78 3.25 17.13 11.17
C ILE A 78 2.29 16.80 10.03
N SER A 79 1.09 17.36 10.05
CA SER A 79 0.17 17.38 8.91
C SER A 79 0.41 18.67 8.12
N CYS A 80 0.70 18.53 6.83
CA CYS A 80 0.96 19.63 5.91
C CYS A 80 -0.12 19.66 4.83
N THR A 81 -0.72 20.82 4.58
CA THR A 81 -1.65 21.05 3.46
C THR A 81 -1.07 22.11 2.55
N VAL A 82 -0.70 21.73 1.34
CA VAL A 82 -0.16 22.63 0.31
C VAL A 82 -1.28 23.45 -0.29
N LYS A 83 -1.03 24.73 -0.57
CA LYS A 83 -2.03 25.60 -1.20
C LYS A 83 -2.48 25.04 -2.55
N GLY A 84 -3.74 25.27 -2.92
CA GLY A 84 -4.29 24.87 -4.20
C GLY A 84 -3.86 25.73 -5.39
N SER A 85 -4.29 25.31 -6.58
CA SER A 85 -4.01 25.98 -7.85
C SER A 85 -4.44 27.45 -7.83
N GLY A 86 -3.58 28.34 -8.33
CA GLY A 86 -3.79 29.79 -8.37
C GLY A 86 -3.19 30.55 -7.18
N SER A 87 -2.82 29.86 -6.09
CA SER A 87 -2.10 30.48 -4.95
C SER A 87 -0.58 30.30 -4.99
N ILE A 88 -0.12 29.25 -5.67
CA ILE A 88 1.27 28.93 -5.92
C ILE A 88 1.40 28.37 -7.34
N THR A 89 2.60 28.38 -7.89
CA THR A 89 2.89 27.90 -9.25
C THR A 89 3.77 26.65 -9.23
N ALA A 90 3.64 25.80 -10.25
CA ALA A 90 4.52 24.64 -10.40
C ALA A 90 5.98 25.10 -10.56
N GLY A 91 6.89 24.40 -9.88
CA GLY A 91 8.30 24.75 -9.76
C GLY A 91 8.63 25.69 -8.60
N GLU A 92 7.64 26.27 -7.93
CA GLU A 92 7.86 27.18 -6.81
C GLU A 92 8.41 26.45 -5.58
N GLU A 93 9.43 27.03 -4.93
CA GLU A 93 9.90 26.55 -3.63
C GLU A 93 8.88 26.89 -2.53
N ILE A 94 8.48 25.85 -1.79
CA ILE A 94 7.64 25.92 -0.59
C ILE A 94 8.45 25.45 0.61
N HIS A 95 8.26 26.06 1.77
CA HIS A 95 9.05 25.73 2.95
C HIS A 95 8.35 26.11 4.25
N PHE A 96 8.92 25.62 5.35
CA PHE A 96 8.66 26.12 6.70
C PHE A 96 9.89 25.87 7.58
N THR A 97 9.98 26.59 8.69
CA THR A 97 11.05 26.46 9.68
C THR A 97 10.53 25.78 10.92
N LEU A 98 11.25 24.76 11.39
CA LEU A 98 11.09 24.16 12.71
C LEU A 98 11.98 24.91 13.69
N THR A 99 11.37 25.76 14.52
CA THR A 99 12.08 26.44 15.62
C THR A 99 12.29 25.47 16.78
N GLY A 100 13.22 25.74 17.68
CA GLY A 100 13.75 24.78 18.65
C GLY A 100 14.94 24.00 18.10
N ILE A 101 14.93 23.66 16.80
CA ILE A 101 16.02 22.93 16.11
C ILE A 101 16.61 23.66 14.89
N ASP A 102 16.19 24.91 14.66
CA ASP A 102 16.62 25.76 13.53
C ASP A 102 16.72 25.03 12.19
N LYS A 103 15.68 24.26 11.86
CA LYS A 103 15.66 23.47 10.63
C LYS A 103 14.66 24.02 9.63
N VAL A 104 15.15 24.43 8.46
CA VAL A 104 14.31 24.74 7.31
C VAL A 104 14.01 23.47 6.52
N ILE A 105 12.72 23.16 6.38
CA ILE A 105 12.21 22.08 5.57
C ILE A 105 11.71 22.67 4.26
N LYS A 106 12.26 22.23 3.13
CA LYS A 106 12.01 22.78 1.79
C LYS A 106 11.50 21.72 0.84
N TYR A 107 10.63 22.12 -0.07
CA TYR A 107 10.08 21.29 -1.13
C TYR A 107 9.83 22.12 -2.40
N TYR A 108 9.49 21.44 -3.50
CA TYR A 108 9.11 22.09 -4.74
C TYR A 108 7.67 21.73 -5.10
N ALA A 109 6.83 22.74 -5.29
CA ALA A 109 5.44 22.56 -5.70
C ALA A 109 5.39 22.03 -7.14
N ARG A 110 4.58 21.00 -7.41
CA ARG A 110 4.40 20.40 -8.74
C ARG A 110 2.93 20.17 -9.06
N ASP A 111 2.61 20.22 -10.35
CA ASP A 111 1.36 19.66 -10.84
C ASP A 111 1.46 18.13 -10.93
N LEU A 112 0.30 17.47 -11.07
CA LEU A 112 0.21 16.02 -11.18
C LEU A 112 -0.74 15.64 -12.32
N VAL A 113 -0.29 14.78 -13.23
CA VAL A 113 -1.22 14.04 -14.08
C VAL A 113 -1.91 13.01 -13.20
N LYS A 114 -3.17 13.27 -12.82
CA LYS A 114 -3.88 12.48 -11.79
C LYS A 114 -3.82 10.97 -12.05
N SER A 115 -4.01 10.53 -13.29
CA SER A 115 -3.95 9.10 -13.65
C SER A 115 -2.58 8.45 -13.46
N SER A 116 -1.51 9.23 -13.30
CA SER A 116 -0.16 8.70 -13.07
C SER A 116 -0.02 8.04 -11.70
N ILE A 117 -0.94 8.26 -10.75
CA ILE A 117 -0.89 7.57 -9.44
C ILE A 117 -1.49 6.17 -9.50
N GLN A 118 -2.23 5.82 -10.55
CA GLN A 118 -2.88 4.52 -10.69
C GLN A 118 -1.82 3.41 -10.74
N LEU A 119 -1.81 2.57 -9.71
CA LEU A 119 -0.86 1.47 -9.62
C LEU A 119 -1.22 0.35 -10.59
N LYS A 120 -0.21 -0.14 -11.29
CA LYS A 120 -0.29 -1.36 -12.09
C LYS A 120 0.21 -2.52 -11.26
N LYS A 121 -0.54 -3.61 -11.24
CA LYS A 121 -0.14 -4.87 -10.61
C LYS A 121 0.32 -5.87 -11.65
N ASN A 122 1.32 -6.68 -11.32
CA ASN A 122 1.81 -7.72 -12.23
C ASN A 122 0.89 -8.96 -12.31
N LYS A 123 0.12 -9.23 -11.24
CA LYS A 123 -0.85 -10.33 -11.18
C LYS A 123 -2.00 -9.98 -10.23
N SER A 124 -3.12 -10.67 -10.39
CA SER A 124 -4.33 -10.45 -9.58
C SER A 124 -4.50 -11.47 -8.45
N ILE A 125 -3.66 -12.51 -8.41
CA ILE A 125 -3.78 -13.59 -7.44
C ILE A 125 -2.41 -14.01 -6.90
N CYS A 126 -2.36 -14.37 -5.63
CA CYS A 126 -1.18 -14.90 -4.98
C CYS A 126 -1.57 -15.96 -3.95
N ALA A 127 -0.87 -17.10 -3.95
CA ALA A 127 -1.01 -18.08 -2.88
C ALA A 127 -0.37 -17.55 -1.59
N THR A 128 -1.00 -17.80 -0.43
CA THR A 128 -0.40 -17.57 0.88
C THR A 128 0.84 -18.45 1.01
N PRO A 129 1.93 -17.92 1.62
CA PRO A 129 3.15 -18.68 1.76
C PRO A 129 3.04 -19.71 2.91
N ASN A 130 3.97 -20.66 2.96
CA ASN A 130 4.09 -21.63 4.06
C ASN A 130 4.79 -21.05 5.30
N ASN A 131 5.37 -19.86 5.18
CA ASN A 131 5.96 -19.09 6.26
C ASN A 131 5.92 -17.60 5.89
N ASN A 132 6.06 -16.71 6.88
CA ASN A 132 6.04 -15.26 6.63
C ASN A 132 7.42 -14.65 6.32
N ASP A 133 8.43 -15.46 6.01
CA ASP A 133 9.75 -14.96 5.65
C ASP A 133 9.74 -14.42 4.21
N ILE A 134 9.90 -13.11 4.08
CA ILE A 134 9.80 -12.39 2.81
C ILE A 134 10.96 -12.74 1.87
N ASP A 135 12.13 -13.08 2.45
CA ASP A 135 13.33 -13.39 1.68
C ASP A 135 13.25 -14.81 1.06
N ASP A 136 12.47 -15.73 1.65
CA ASP A 136 12.27 -17.10 1.15
C ASP A 136 11.08 -17.21 0.15
N ASN A 137 10.29 -16.14 0.02
CA ASN A 137 9.00 -16.13 -0.68
C ASN A 137 9.03 -15.39 -2.03
N GLU A 138 10.08 -15.59 -2.85
CA GLU A 138 10.32 -14.81 -4.07
C GLU A 138 9.20 -14.92 -5.14
N GLU A 139 8.33 -15.94 -5.09
CA GLU A 139 7.17 -16.07 -6.00
C GLU A 139 5.83 -15.64 -5.35
N HIS A 140 5.80 -15.49 -4.02
CA HIS A 140 4.58 -15.24 -3.23
C HIS A 140 4.37 -13.74 -2.95
N TYR A 141 4.51 -12.90 -3.97
CA TYR A 141 4.13 -11.49 -3.88
C TYR A 141 3.42 -10.98 -5.12
N ILE A 142 2.66 -9.91 -4.95
CA ILE A 142 2.17 -9.06 -6.04
C ILE A 142 3.02 -7.79 -6.07
N SER A 143 3.59 -7.46 -7.22
CA SER A 143 4.30 -6.19 -7.42
C SER A 143 3.34 -5.14 -7.92
N TYR A 144 3.46 -3.95 -7.36
CA TYR A 144 2.77 -2.75 -7.80
C TYR A 144 3.80 -1.74 -8.29
N ASP A 145 3.51 -1.09 -9.41
CA ASP A 145 4.31 0.01 -9.92
C ASP A 145 3.50 1.10 -10.62
N THR A 146 4.03 2.32 -10.58
CA THR A 146 3.63 3.42 -11.46
C THR A 146 4.77 4.42 -11.60
N ILE A 147 4.61 5.40 -12.49
CA ILE A 147 5.54 6.52 -12.67
C ILE A 147 4.75 7.82 -12.54
N LEU A 148 5.21 8.69 -11.63
CA LEU A 148 4.62 9.99 -11.37
C LEU A 148 5.21 11.05 -12.28
N PHE A 149 4.35 11.83 -12.95
CA PHE A 149 4.76 12.91 -13.83
C PHE A 149 3.75 14.06 -13.85
N ASP A 150 4.22 15.26 -14.19
CA ASP A 150 3.37 16.44 -14.40
C ASP A 150 2.85 16.55 -15.85
N ALA A 151 2.06 17.58 -16.12
CA ALA A 151 1.47 17.81 -17.44
C ALA A 151 2.52 18.08 -18.55
N ASN A 152 3.75 18.43 -18.19
CA ASN A 152 4.86 18.63 -19.13
C ASN A 152 5.71 17.37 -19.30
N GLY A 153 5.35 16.26 -18.64
CA GLY A 153 6.11 15.01 -18.64
C GLY A 153 7.31 15.03 -17.70
N GLN A 154 7.45 16.02 -16.82
CA GLN A 154 8.50 16.04 -15.81
C GLN A 154 8.21 14.99 -14.74
N LEU A 155 9.18 14.11 -14.49
CA LEU A 155 9.10 13.08 -13.45
C LEU A 155 9.18 13.71 -12.06
N LEU A 156 8.34 13.22 -11.13
CA LEU A 156 8.17 13.82 -9.80
C LEU A 156 8.98 13.05 -8.76
N LYS A 157 10.03 13.66 -8.20
CA LYS A 157 11.02 12.97 -7.36
C LYS A 157 10.64 12.97 -5.87
N ASN A 158 10.84 11.84 -5.19
CA ASN A 158 10.59 11.70 -3.75
C ASN A 158 9.18 12.16 -3.31
N THR A 159 8.21 12.09 -4.22
CA THR A 159 6.84 12.56 -4.00
C THR A 159 6.06 11.52 -3.21
N PRO A 160 5.46 11.89 -2.06
CA PRO A 160 4.71 10.95 -1.25
C PRO A 160 3.35 10.64 -1.86
N ILE A 161 3.01 9.36 -1.91
CA ILE A 161 1.66 8.86 -2.18
C ILE A 161 1.19 7.98 -1.01
N ASN A 162 -0.10 8.05 -0.71
CA ASN A 162 -0.73 7.20 0.31
C ASN A 162 -1.28 5.94 -0.36
N ILE A 163 -0.99 4.78 0.22
CA ILE A 163 -1.58 3.49 -0.14
C ILE A 163 -2.43 3.03 1.03
N TYR A 164 -3.69 2.69 0.79
CA TYR A 164 -4.59 2.15 1.82
C TYR A 164 -5.58 1.14 1.25
N SER A 165 -6.34 0.48 2.12
CA SER A 165 -7.53 -0.32 1.79
C SER A 165 -8.74 0.28 2.50
N GLU A 166 -9.94 0.08 1.95
CA GLU A 166 -11.19 0.46 2.63
C GLU A 166 -11.36 -0.24 3.98
N ILE A 167 -10.85 -1.48 4.09
CA ILE A 167 -10.81 -2.27 5.32
C ILE A 167 -9.41 -2.14 5.92
N ASN A 168 -9.29 -1.51 7.09
CA ASN A 168 -7.99 -1.25 7.71
C ASN A 168 -7.22 -2.56 8.01
N GLU A 169 -7.92 -3.61 8.41
CA GLU A 169 -7.33 -4.91 8.72
C GLU A 169 -6.56 -5.51 7.53
N ASP A 170 -6.95 -5.19 6.29
CA ASP A 170 -6.28 -5.67 5.09
C ASP A 170 -4.81 -5.24 5.06
N ILE A 171 -4.54 -3.97 5.32
CA ILE A 171 -3.18 -3.43 5.27
C ILE A 171 -2.43 -3.63 6.60
N GLU A 172 -3.16 -3.75 7.73
CA GLU A 172 -2.56 -3.92 9.06
C GLU A 172 -2.11 -5.35 9.36
N ARG A 173 -2.84 -6.36 8.87
CA ARG A 173 -2.68 -7.74 9.32
C ARG A 173 -2.66 -8.77 8.20
N ASN A 174 -3.38 -8.54 7.11
CA ASN A 174 -3.54 -9.57 6.08
C ASN A 174 -2.35 -9.61 5.10
N ILE A 175 -1.55 -8.54 5.06
CA ILE A 175 -0.42 -8.41 4.12
C ILE A 175 0.83 -7.84 4.78
N ILE A 176 1.95 -8.10 4.12
CA ILE A 176 3.23 -7.44 4.39
C ILE A 176 3.62 -6.66 3.15
N ILE A 177 3.96 -5.38 3.33
CA ILE A 177 4.39 -4.51 2.23
C ILE A 177 5.88 -4.22 2.35
N THR A 178 6.59 -4.32 1.24
CA THR A 178 8.03 -4.04 1.19
C THR A 178 8.43 -3.15 0.03
N SER A 179 9.54 -2.45 0.19
CA SER A 179 10.22 -1.79 -0.93
C SER A 179 10.74 -2.84 -1.92
N LYS A 180 10.84 -2.47 -3.20
CA LYS A 180 11.58 -3.30 -4.16
C LYS A 180 13.09 -3.16 -3.87
N PRO A 181 13.86 -4.25 -3.72
CA PRO A 181 15.30 -4.15 -3.57
C PRO A 181 15.95 -3.64 -4.87
N ASP A 182 16.93 -2.74 -4.74
CA ASP A 182 17.58 -2.05 -5.88
C ASP A 182 18.77 -2.83 -6.47
N GLY A 183 19.05 -4.05 -5.98
CA GLY A 183 20.16 -4.86 -6.47
C GLY A 183 20.22 -6.26 -5.86
N VAL A 184 21.08 -7.09 -6.44
CA VAL A 184 21.33 -8.47 -6.00
C VAL A 184 21.91 -8.44 -4.57
N GLY A 185 21.28 -9.16 -3.64
CA GLY A 185 21.73 -9.29 -2.24
C GLY A 185 21.27 -8.19 -1.28
N GLN A 186 20.45 -7.23 -1.73
CA GLN A 186 19.81 -6.28 -0.81
C GLN A 186 18.55 -6.88 -0.18
N LYS A 187 18.43 -6.73 1.15
CA LYS A 187 17.25 -7.18 1.90
C LYS A 187 16.03 -6.30 1.63
N HIS A 188 14.87 -6.93 1.63
CA HIS A 188 13.58 -6.22 1.60
C HIS A 188 13.42 -5.33 2.83
N GLN A 189 12.97 -4.10 2.64
CA GLN A 189 12.59 -3.23 3.76
C GLN A 189 11.08 -3.31 3.94
N ILE A 190 10.65 -3.81 5.10
CA ILE A 190 9.24 -3.81 5.48
C ILE A 190 8.79 -2.37 5.71
N ILE A 191 7.74 -1.97 4.99
CA ILE A 191 7.09 -0.67 5.14
C ILE A 191 5.88 -0.88 6.04
N LYS A 192 5.93 -0.30 7.25
CA LYS A 192 4.86 -0.47 8.23
C LYS A 192 3.70 0.48 7.96
N PRO A 193 2.45 0.01 8.04
CA PRO A 193 1.29 0.90 8.09
C PRO A 193 1.38 1.86 9.27
N THR A 194 0.97 3.10 9.04
CA THR A 194 0.87 4.12 10.06
C THR A 194 -0.55 4.67 10.10
N LYS A 195 -1.00 5.02 11.31
CA LYS A 195 -2.31 5.60 11.53
C LYS A 195 -2.20 7.10 11.72
N TYR A 196 -2.82 7.86 10.82
CA TYR A 196 -2.93 9.31 10.93
C TYR A 196 -4.41 9.69 10.99
N GLU A 197 -4.80 10.46 12.02
CA GLU A 197 -6.16 11.01 12.16
C GLU A 197 -7.28 9.94 12.00
N GLY A 198 -7.01 8.70 12.43
CA GLY A 198 -7.98 7.60 12.38
C GLY A 198 -7.91 6.71 11.14
N LYS A 199 -7.17 7.12 10.08
CA LYS A 199 -6.98 6.32 8.86
C LYS A 199 -5.67 5.55 8.90
N THR A 200 -5.70 4.27 8.54
CA THR A 200 -4.48 3.48 8.38
C THR A 200 -4.03 3.51 6.92
N GLN A 201 -2.77 3.88 6.71
CA GLN A 201 -2.19 4.02 5.38
C GLN A 201 -0.69 3.74 5.41
N ILE A 202 -0.13 3.50 4.23
CA ILE A 202 1.30 3.43 3.99
C ILE A 202 1.68 4.61 3.11
N ILE A 203 2.76 5.30 3.45
CA ILE A 203 3.32 6.36 2.62
C ILE A 203 4.46 5.75 1.81
N ILE A 204 4.37 5.85 0.49
CA ILE A 204 5.43 5.44 -0.43
C ILE A 204 5.86 6.68 -1.21
N ASN A 205 7.16 6.96 -1.21
CA ASN A 205 7.70 8.04 -2.02
C ASN A 205 8.13 7.50 -3.38
N SER A 206 7.94 8.27 -4.44
CA SER A 206 8.62 7.98 -5.69
C SER A 206 10.14 8.06 -5.54
N ASP A 207 10.87 7.36 -6.39
CA ASP A 207 12.32 7.51 -6.46
C ASP A 207 12.72 8.80 -7.21
N LYS A 208 14.01 8.92 -7.55
CA LYS A 208 14.54 10.08 -8.28
C LYS A 208 14.01 10.18 -9.73
N ASP A 209 13.51 9.08 -10.28
CA ASP A 209 13.01 8.95 -11.64
C ASP A 209 11.46 8.90 -11.65
N GLY A 210 10.83 9.34 -10.56
CA GLY A 210 9.39 9.39 -10.41
C GLY A 210 8.71 8.04 -10.24
N LYS A 211 9.47 6.95 -10.13
CA LYS A 211 8.90 5.61 -10.03
C LYS A 211 8.46 5.31 -8.61
N VAL A 212 7.24 4.80 -8.48
CA VAL A 212 6.74 4.18 -7.25
C VAL A 212 6.71 2.68 -7.51
N ASN A 213 7.34 1.90 -6.62
CA ASN A 213 7.33 0.45 -6.71
C ASN A 213 7.34 -0.19 -5.32
N PHE A 214 6.54 -1.23 -5.15
CA PHE A 214 6.52 -2.00 -3.91
C PHE A 214 5.99 -3.41 -4.17
N ARG A 215 6.20 -4.28 -3.19
CA ARG A 215 5.71 -5.64 -3.19
C ARG A 215 4.73 -5.82 -2.05
N VAL A 216 3.72 -6.63 -2.32
CA VAL A 216 2.67 -7.00 -1.37
C VAL A 216 2.72 -8.51 -1.22
N TYR A 217 2.99 -8.98 -0.02
CA TYR A 217 3.06 -10.39 0.35
C TYR A 217 1.81 -10.76 1.15
N PRO A 218 1.14 -11.87 0.82
CA PRO A 218 0.14 -12.44 1.70
C PRO A 218 0.77 -12.93 3.01
N VAL A 219 0.01 -12.88 4.09
CA VAL A 219 0.38 -13.54 5.35
C VAL A 219 -0.07 -15.01 5.30
N MET A 220 0.77 -15.89 5.83
CA MET A 220 0.49 -17.33 6.00
C MET A 220 -0.88 -17.55 6.63
N ASP A 221 -1.62 -18.52 6.09
CA ASP A 221 -2.97 -18.93 6.54
C ASP A 221 -4.01 -17.79 6.63
N THR A 222 -3.77 -16.68 5.92
CA THR A 222 -4.64 -15.49 5.95
C THR A 222 -5.14 -15.18 4.54
N PRO A 223 -6.10 -15.96 4.01
CA PRO A 223 -6.72 -15.65 2.72
C PRO A 223 -7.45 -14.30 2.81
N ALA A 224 -7.32 -13.49 1.78
CA ALA A 224 -7.86 -12.14 1.74
C ALA A 224 -8.29 -11.74 0.33
N ILE A 225 -9.32 -10.89 0.26
CA ILE A 225 -9.73 -10.20 -0.95
C ILE A 225 -9.64 -8.73 -0.66
N MET A 226 -8.81 -8.02 -1.41
CA MET A 226 -8.60 -6.59 -1.15
C MET A 226 -8.38 -5.81 -2.43
N ASP A 227 -8.55 -4.51 -2.31
CA ASP A 227 -8.29 -3.54 -3.36
C ASP A 227 -7.45 -2.41 -2.77
N LEU A 228 -6.21 -2.29 -3.26
CA LEU A 228 -5.33 -1.22 -2.81
C LEU A 228 -5.67 0.06 -3.55
N ILE A 229 -5.84 1.12 -2.77
CA ILE A 229 -6.17 2.45 -3.27
C ILE A 229 -4.93 3.32 -3.13
N SER A 230 -4.51 3.93 -4.24
CA SER A 230 -3.47 4.94 -4.29
C SER A 230 -4.08 6.33 -4.24
N GLN A 231 -3.55 7.20 -3.38
CA GLN A 231 -4.12 8.53 -3.17
C GLN A 231 -3.03 9.59 -2.98
N VAL A 232 -3.27 10.74 -3.60
CA VAL A 232 -2.66 12.02 -3.23
C VAL A 232 -3.77 12.83 -2.57
N GLU A 233 -3.81 12.82 -1.23
CA GLU A 233 -4.94 13.37 -0.46
C GLU A 233 -5.18 14.84 -0.83
N GLY A 234 -6.41 15.20 -1.17
CA GLY A 234 -6.77 16.54 -1.66
C GLY A 234 -6.69 16.72 -3.19
N VAL A 235 -6.13 15.75 -3.93
CA VAL A 235 -5.89 15.90 -5.38
C VAL A 235 -6.54 14.79 -6.22
N ALA A 236 -6.23 13.53 -5.92
CA ALA A 236 -6.63 12.38 -6.73
C ALA A 236 -6.57 11.06 -5.96
N GLU A 237 -7.38 10.10 -6.40
CA GLU A 237 -7.51 8.75 -5.82
C GLU A 237 -7.85 7.74 -6.91
N TYR A 238 -7.21 6.57 -6.88
CA TYR A 238 -7.44 5.49 -7.85
C TYR A 238 -7.37 4.11 -7.19
N HIS A 239 -8.31 3.26 -7.56
CA HIS A 239 -8.30 1.83 -7.23
C HIS A 239 -7.34 1.08 -8.14
N SER A 240 -6.55 0.19 -7.56
CA SER A 240 -5.58 -0.67 -8.29
C SER A 240 -6.23 -1.99 -8.75
N GLY A 241 -7.51 -2.16 -8.44
CA GLY A 241 -8.31 -3.32 -8.73
C GLY A 241 -8.07 -4.46 -7.75
N ARG A 242 -9.11 -5.26 -7.55
CA ARG A 242 -9.13 -6.37 -6.60
C ARG A 242 -8.01 -7.40 -6.83
N ILE A 243 -7.41 -7.86 -5.74
CA ILE A 243 -6.50 -8.99 -5.69
C ILE A 243 -7.05 -10.07 -4.77
N TYR A 244 -6.58 -11.29 -5.01
CA TYR A 244 -6.99 -12.49 -4.29
C TYR A 244 -5.76 -13.14 -3.66
N MET A 245 -5.79 -13.29 -2.35
CA MET A 245 -4.80 -14.02 -1.58
C MET A 245 -5.45 -15.29 -1.07
N ILE A 246 -4.93 -16.44 -1.48
CA ILE A 246 -5.64 -17.72 -1.31
C ILE A 246 -4.75 -18.73 -0.59
N SER A 247 -5.34 -19.53 0.29
CA SER A 247 -4.66 -20.70 0.82
C SER A 247 -4.79 -21.85 -0.16
N VAL A 248 -3.67 -22.47 -0.54
CA VAL A 248 -3.65 -23.61 -1.49
C VAL A 248 -3.99 -24.92 -0.80
N ILE A 249 -3.82 -24.99 0.52
CA ILE A 249 -4.19 -26.15 1.33
C ILE A 249 -5.14 -25.64 2.43
N PRO A 250 -6.36 -26.17 2.54
CA PRO A 250 -7.20 -25.84 3.69
C PRO A 250 -6.49 -26.29 4.97
N PRO A 251 -6.51 -25.49 6.04
CA PRO A 251 -5.76 -25.78 7.27
C PRO A 251 -6.16 -27.12 7.92
N SER A 252 -7.31 -27.71 7.53
CA SER A 252 -7.67 -29.09 7.82
C SER A 252 -8.45 -29.75 6.66
N ASN A 253 -8.34 -31.08 6.54
CA ASN A 253 -9.16 -31.86 5.60
C ASN A 253 -10.65 -31.86 5.96
N GLU A 254 -11.00 -31.63 7.23
CA GLU A 254 -12.40 -31.58 7.68
C GLU A 254 -13.11 -30.31 7.23
N ASP A 255 -12.36 -29.25 6.93
CA ASP A 255 -12.85 -27.97 6.42
C ASP A 255 -12.87 -27.92 4.87
N SER A 256 -12.53 -29.02 4.20
CA SER A 256 -12.54 -29.10 2.73
C SER A 256 -13.95 -29.33 2.21
N LEU A 257 -14.39 -28.49 1.29
CA LEU A 257 -15.62 -28.73 0.55
C LEU A 257 -15.45 -29.91 -0.39
N ASN A 258 -16.54 -30.62 -0.67
CA ASN A 258 -16.57 -31.55 -1.78
C ASN A 258 -16.22 -30.78 -3.07
N PRO A 259 -15.50 -31.41 -4.02
CA PRO A 259 -15.32 -30.85 -5.34
C PRO A 259 -16.69 -30.47 -5.95
N PRO A 260 -16.77 -29.37 -6.70
CA PRO A 260 -18.02 -29.00 -7.37
C PRO A 260 -18.40 -30.06 -8.39
N ASP A 261 -19.70 -30.28 -8.57
CA ASP A 261 -20.22 -31.09 -9.66
C ASP A 261 -20.29 -30.23 -10.92
N ILE A 262 -19.61 -30.67 -11.98
CA ILE A 262 -19.60 -30.03 -13.29
C ILE A 262 -20.06 -31.10 -14.26
N PRO A 263 -21.35 -31.11 -14.65
CA PRO A 263 -21.93 -32.19 -15.44
C PRO A 263 -21.20 -32.45 -16.76
N GLU A 264 -20.60 -31.43 -17.35
CA GLU A 264 -19.84 -31.51 -18.60
C GLU A 264 -18.37 -31.95 -18.44
N LEU A 265 -17.92 -32.20 -17.21
CA LEU A 265 -16.54 -32.59 -16.95
C LEU A 265 -16.35 -34.09 -17.22
N GLU A 266 -15.58 -34.43 -18.26
CA GLU A 266 -15.16 -35.80 -18.53
C GLU A 266 -13.74 -36.03 -17.99
N GLY A 267 -13.64 -36.64 -16.80
CA GLY A 267 -12.37 -36.80 -16.10
C GLY A 267 -11.83 -35.47 -15.59
N ASP A 268 -10.67 -35.05 -16.09
CA ASP A 268 -10.01 -33.76 -15.74
C ASP A 268 -10.15 -32.72 -16.87
N SER A 269 -11.01 -32.95 -17.86
CA SER A 269 -11.10 -32.10 -19.05
C SER A 269 -12.51 -31.57 -19.29
N LEU A 270 -12.60 -30.26 -19.51
CA LEU A 270 -13.76 -29.61 -20.12
C LEU A 270 -13.47 -29.40 -21.60
N GLU A 271 -14.05 -30.24 -22.45
CA GLU A 271 -13.96 -30.06 -23.89
C GLU A 271 -14.96 -28.99 -24.34
N GLY A 272 -14.45 -27.96 -25.03
CA GLY A 272 -15.27 -26.90 -25.56
C GLY A 272 -16.07 -27.38 -26.77
N ASP A 273 -17.39 -27.44 -26.65
CA ASP A 273 -18.33 -27.70 -27.76
C ASP A 273 -18.77 -26.41 -28.49
N GLY A 274 -18.09 -25.29 -28.22
CA GLY A 274 -18.40 -23.96 -28.72
C GLY A 274 -19.23 -23.10 -27.75
N ARG A 275 -19.66 -23.64 -26.61
CA ARG A 275 -20.28 -22.85 -25.53
C ARG A 275 -19.27 -21.90 -24.87
N GLN A 276 -19.79 -20.76 -24.41
CA GLN A 276 -19.02 -19.73 -23.67
C GLN A 276 -19.10 -19.90 -22.15
N PHE A 277 -19.98 -20.79 -21.67
CA PHE A 277 -20.30 -20.99 -20.26
C PHE A 277 -20.46 -22.49 -19.98
N PHE A 278 -20.17 -22.90 -18.74
CA PHE A 278 -20.43 -24.23 -18.21
C PHE A 278 -21.17 -24.10 -16.88
N GLU A 279 -21.86 -25.16 -16.47
CA GLU A 279 -22.58 -25.20 -15.20
C GLU A 279 -21.68 -25.82 -14.11
N ALA A 280 -21.75 -25.28 -12.91
CA ALA A 280 -21.02 -25.81 -11.76
C ALA A 280 -21.91 -25.74 -10.53
N GLU A 281 -22.16 -26.89 -9.91
CA GLU A 281 -22.93 -27.03 -8.68
C GLU A 281 -21.97 -27.23 -7.51
N ILE A 282 -22.32 -26.66 -6.35
CA ILE A 282 -21.47 -26.73 -5.17
C ILE A 282 -22.35 -27.05 -3.94
N ASP A 283 -21.96 -28.08 -3.16
CA ASP A 283 -22.65 -28.63 -1.99
C ASP A 283 -22.74 -27.73 -0.74
N SER A 284 -23.95 -27.31 -0.31
CA SER A 284 -24.19 -26.40 0.85
C SER A 284 -23.21 -26.56 2.04
N TYR A 285 -22.63 -25.46 2.55
CA TYR A 285 -21.65 -25.44 3.64
C TYR A 285 -21.96 -24.38 4.72
N PRO A 286 -21.43 -24.56 5.95
CA PRO A 286 -21.70 -23.64 7.06
C PRO A 286 -21.19 -22.20 6.81
N ASN A 287 -21.98 -21.20 7.18
CA ASN A 287 -21.64 -19.77 7.07
C ASN A 287 -21.47 -19.26 5.61
N ALA A 288 -22.14 -19.89 4.65
CA ALA A 288 -22.22 -19.39 3.29
C ALA A 288 -22.78 -17.96 3.23
N SER A 289 -22.09 -17.07 2.50
CA SER A 289 -22.47 -15.67 2.34
C SER A 289 -22.56 -15.30 0.87
N ARG A 290 -23.61 -14.57 0.46
CA ARG A 290 -23.78 -14.09 -0.92
C ARG A 290 -22.61 -13.27 -1.48
N THR A 291 -21.75 -12.74 -0.61
CA THR A 291 -20.56 -11.95 -0.97
C THR A 291 -19.33 -12.80 -1.28
N ASP A 292 -19.42 -14.10 -1.06
CA ASP A 292 -18.34 -15.04 -1.32
C ASP A 292 -18.05 -15.11 -2.82
N ASN A 293 -16.76 -15.18 -3.17
CA ASN A 293 -16.29 -15.23 -4.57
C ASN A 293 -16.13 -16.69 -5.00
N ILE A 294 -16.00 -17.03 -6.29
CA ILE A 294 -15.71 -18.39 -6.78
C ILE A 294 -14.61 -18.26 -7.84
N LEU A 295 -13.51 -19.00 -7.67
CA LEU A 295 -12.31 -18.85 -8.49
C LEU A 295 -12.04 -20.15 -9.29
N PHE A 296 -12.16 -20.09 -10.60
CA PHE A 296 -11.88 -21.23 -11.47
C PHE A 296 -10.44 -21.15 -12.01
N PHE A 297 -9.73 -22.28 -12.07
CA PHE A 297 -8.37 -22.36 -12.59
C PHE A 297 -8.28 -23.42 -13.69
N ASN A 298 -7.56 -23.13 -14.77
CA ASN A 298 -7.36 -24.06 -15.89
C ASN A 298 -5.90 -24.46 -16.14
N LYS A 299 -5.00 -24.20 -15.18
CA LYS A 299 -3.60 -24.58 -15.27
C LYS A 299 -3.12 -25.24 -13.99
N LYS A 300 -2.16 -26.14 -14.16
CA LYS A 300 -1.32 -26.73 -13.12
C LYS A 300 0.15 -26.49 -13.45
N LYS A 301 0.99 -26.39 -12.43
CA LYS A 301 2.45 -26.41 -12.60
C LYS A 301 2.88 -27.78 -13.12
N LYS A 302 4.11 -27.87 -13.64
CA LYS A 302 4.67 -29.12 -14.20
C LYS A 302 4.71 -30.29 -13.22
N ASP A 303 4.77 -30.00 -11.92
CA ASP A 303 4.74 -30.96 -10.83
C ASP A 303 3.31 -31.33 -10.39
N GLY A 304 2.29 -30.84 -11.10
CA GLY A 304 0.88 -31.05 -10.79
C GLY A 304 0.32 -30.11 -9.72
N SER A 305 1.15 -29.24 -9.13
CA SER A 305 0.71 -28.30 -8.10
C SER A 305 -0.07 -27.09 -8.66
N PHE A 306 -0.68 -26.33 -7.77
CA PHE A 306 -1.47 -25.14 -8.09
C PHE A 306 -0.71 -24.10 -8.92
N ASP A 307 -1.31 -23.67 -10.04
CA ASP A 307 -0.80 -22.56 -10.84
C ASP A 307 -1.75 -21.34 -10.76
N PRO A 308 -1.37 -20.27 -10.03
CA PRO A 308 -2.16 -19.05 -9.94
C PRO A 308 -2.35 -18.34 -11.29
N GLU A 309 -1.50 -18.59 -12.30
CA GLU A 309 -1.66 -18.03 -13.65
C GLU A 309 -2.78 -18.69 -14.46
N GLY A 310 -3.40 -19.74 -13.93
CA GLY A 310 -4.56 -20.41 -14.50
C GLY A 310 -5.90 -19.75 -14.19
N LEU A 311 -5.93 -18.66 -13.41
CA LEU A 311 -7.19 -18.03 -12.99
C LEU A 311 -8.02 -17.55 -14.19
N ILE A 312 -9.27 -18.01 -14.24
CA ILE A 312 -10.26 -17.61 -15.24
C ILE A 312 -11.02 -16.37 -14.74
N PHE A 313 -11.15 -15.36 -15.59
CA PHE A 313 -11.95 -14.16 -15.34
C PHE A 313 -13.24 -14.17 -16.19
N PRO A 314 -14.33 -13.52 -15.71
CA PRO A 314 -14.45 -12.81 -14.43
C PRO A 314 -14.63 -13.76 -13.25
N VAL A 315 -14.10 -13.38 -12.08
CA VAL A 315 -14.39 -14.05 -10.81
C VAL A 315 -15.85 -13.83 -10.46
N GLN A 316 -16.58 -14.92 -10.22
CA GLN A 316 -18.00 -14.87 -9.88
C GLN A 316 -18.19 -14.60 -8.39
N LYS A 317 -19.26 -13.92 -8.01
CA LYS A 317 -19.78 -13.99 -6.64
C LYS A 317 -21.00 -14.88 -6.61
N ILE A 318 -21.29 -15.44 -5.45
CA ILE A 318 -22.55 -16.18 -5.26
C ILE A 318 -23.77 -15.33 -5.64
N SER A 319 -23.77 -14.04 -5.31
CA SER A 319 -24.87 -13.13 -5.68
C SER A 319 -25.09 -13.01 -7.19
N ASP A 320 -24.06 -13.22 -7.98
CA ASP A 320 -24.07 -12.96 -9.43
C ASP A 320 -24.70 -14.14 -10.20
N VAL A 321 -24.80 -15.30 -9.55
CA VAL A 321 -25.26 -16.57 -10.13
C VAL A 321 -26.70 -16.91 -9.67
N LEU A 322 -27.45 -15.95 -9.13
CA LEU A 322 -28.77 -16.23 -8.54
C LEU A 322 -29.86 -16.59 -9.56
N GLY A 323 -29.87 -17.88 -9.93
CA GLY A 323 -31.02 -18.75 -10.00
C GLY A 323 -30.66 -20.05 -9.28
N VAL A 324 -30.97 -20.13 -7.97
CA VAL A 324 -30.98 -21.34 -7.11
C VAL A 324 -29.61 -21.74 -6.47
N TRP A 325 -29.52 -21.44 -5.16
CA TRP A 325 -28.59 -21.87 -4.09
C TRP A 325 -27.06 -21.59 -4.22
N ILE A 326 -26.47 -21.28 -3.05
CA ILE A 326 -25.40 -20.31 -2.75
C ILE A 326 -24.13 -21.05 -2.34
N GLN A 327 -22.90 -20.87 -2.92
CA GLN A 327 -21.58 -21.32 -2.34
C GLN A 327 -20.21 -20.66 -2.77
N LYS A 328 -19.25 -20.51 -1.82
CA LYS A 328 -17.96 -19.76 -1.77
C LYS A 328 -16.73 -20.42 -2.38
N ILE A 329 -15.71 -19.56 -2.49
CA ILE A 329 -14.40 -19.64 -3.12
C ILE A 329 -13.88 -21.06 -3.18
N ILE A 330 -14.13 -21.68 -4.32
CA ILE A 330 -13.45 -22.90 -4.71
C ILE A 330 -12.13 -22.49 -5.35
N ILE A 331 -11.05 -23.18 -5.02
CA ILE A 331 -9.91 -23.36 -5.92
C ILE A 331 -10.18 -24.69 -6.59
N ILE A 332 -10.59 -24.64 -7.86
CA ILE A 332 -10.81 -25.86 -8.64
C ILE A 332 -9.50 -26.17 -9.35
N HIS A 333 -8.89 -27.29 -8.99
CA HIS A 333 -7.83 -27.91 -9.78
C HIS A 333 -8.47 -28.87 -10.77
N PHE A 334 -8.32 -28.61 -12.07
CA PHE A 334 -8.49 -29.62 -13.12
C PHE A 334 -7.18 -30.33 -13.37
#